data_AF-A0A7G8DME8-F1
#
_entry.id   AF-A0A7G8DME8-F1
#
_cell.length_a   1.000
_cell.length_b   1.000
_cell.length_c   1.000
_cell.angle_alpha   90.00
_cell.angle_beta   90.00
_cell.angle_gamma   90.00
#
_symmetry.space_group_name_H-M   'P 1'
#
loop_
_entity.id
_entity.type
_entity.pdbx_description
1 polymer ?
#
loop_
_entity_poly.entity_id
_entity_poly.type
_entity_poly.pdbx_seq_one_letter_code
_entity_poly.pdbx_strand_id
1 'polypeptide(L)'
;MDQRERVQQLCEDHAEDLRSLALNVGEHHQWDLTLPVAVIDARADRRRFHVTAVGTIGNVVRVSTTIDHPLMQKLFELIQTRSDDSALKLMLSNADDGEEFAAVFETYREERSSGAPLWSASDAASFVVKSKEAFDDRELAIVALLPSDPHDVVTFGIPLRYYGIETT
;
A
#
# COMPACT_ATOMS: atom_id res chain seq x y z
N MET A 1 -6.86 17.57 -7.82
CA MET A 1 -5.47 17.09 -7.81
C MET A 1 -5.50 15.64 -8.21
N ASP A 2 -4.98 15.35 -9.41
CA ASP A 2 -4.85 13.99 -9.95
C ASP A 2 -3.85 13.17 -9.11
N GLN A 3 -3.97 11.84 -9.10
CA GLN A 3 -3.10 10.94 -8.32
C GLN A 3 -1.61 11.21 -8.58
N ARG A 4 -1.25 11.49 -9.84
CA ARG A 4 0.12 11.82 -10.25
C ARG A 4 0.63 13.10 -9.59
N GLU A 5 -0.19 14.15 -9.54
CA GLU A 5 0.17 15.41 -8.88
C GLU A 5 0.34 15.20 -7.37
N ARG A 6 -0.49 14.35 -6.75
CA ARG A 6 -0.33 14.00 -5.33
C ARG A 6 1.00 13.32 -5.08
N VAL A 7 1.33 12.31 -5.88
CA VAL A 7 2.61 11.58 -5.75
C VAL A 7 3.79 12.51 -5.95
N GLN A 8 3.75 13.39 -6.95
CA GLN A 8 4.82 14.36 -7.17
C GLN A 8 5.02 15.27 -5.96
N GLN A 9 3.94 15.82 -5.38
CA GLN A 9 4.03 16.65 -4.18
C GLN A 9 4.61 15.87 -2.98
N LEU A 10 4.27 14.59 -2.83
CA LEU A 10 4.87 13.74 -1.78
C LEU A 10 6.38 13.58 -1.97
N CYS A 11 6.84 13.42 -3.20
CA CYS A 11 8.26 13.32 -3.51
C CYS A 11 9.00 14.63 -3.22
N GLU A 12 8.38 15.78 -3.52
CA GLU A 12 8.94 17.11 -3.23
C GLU A 12 9.03 17.36 -1.72
N ASP A 13 7.98 17.03 -0.97
CA ASP A 13 7.93 17.23 0.49
C ASP A 13 8.95 16.38 1.25
N HIS A 14 9.34 15.23 0.69
CA HIS A 14 10.27 14.27 1.30
C HIS A 14 11.58 14.12 0.50
N ALA A 15 11.98 15.14 -0.27
CA ALA A 15 13.11 15.05 -1.18
C ALA A 15 14.45 14.67 -0.51
N GLU A 16 14.74 15.20 0.69
CA GLU A 16 15.98 14.89 1.44
C GLU A 16 15.96 13.48 2.04
N ASP A 17 14.81 13.03 2.54
CA ASP A 17 14.62 11.66 3.04
C ASP A 17 14.78 10.64 1.90
N LEU A 18 14.18 10.94 0.74
CA LEU A 18 14.29 10.12 -0.46
C LEU A 18 15.72 10.08 -1.00
N ARG A 19 16.45 11.20 -0.98
CA ARG A 19 17.87 11.22 -1.36
C ARG A 19 18.70 10.32 -0.43
N SER A 20 18.44 10.40 0.87
CA SER A 20 19.14 9.57 1.87
C SER A 20 18.87 8.08 1.65
N LEU A 21 17.61 7.72 1.36
CA LEU A 21 17.24 6.36 1.00
C LEU A 21 17.89 5.91 -0.33
N ALA A 22 17.93 6.78 -1.34
CA ALA A 22 18.54 6.50 -2.63
C ALA A 22 20.02 6.13 -2.48
N LEU A 23 20.76 6.88 -1.65
CA LEU A 23 22.16 6.58 -1.35
C LEU A 23 22.31 5.19 -0.74
N ASN A 24 21.49 4.87 0.27
CA ASN A 24 21.51 3.56 0.91
C ASN A 24 21.21 2.44 -0.10
N VAL A 25 20.10 2.54 -0.85
CA VAL A 25 19.74 1.55 -1.89
C VAL A 25 20.86 1.40 -2.93
N GLY A 26 21.52 2.50 -3.31
CA GLY A 26 22.62 2.50 -4.27
C GLY A 26 23.86 1.71 -3.83
N GLU A 27 24.04 1.48 -2.52
CA GLU A 27 25.12 0.67 -1.95
C GLU A 27 24.82 -0.85 -1.99
N HIS A 28 23.57 -1.25 -2.26
CA HIS A 28 23.22 -2.68 -2.37
C HIS A 28 23.60 -3.24 -3.74
N HIS A 29 24.29 -4.39 -3.74
CA HIS A 29 24.73 -5.06 -4.97
C HIS A 29 23.78 -6.16 -5.46
N GLN A 30 22.83 -6.56 -4.62
CA GLN A 30 21.82 -7.56 -4.95
C GLN A 30 20.51 -7.19 -4.26
N TRP A 31 19.40 -7.63 -4.85
CA TRP A 31 18.10 -7.55 -4.20
C TRP A 31 17.95 -8.71 -3.20
N ASP A 32 17.54 -8.38 -1.96
CA ASP A 32 17.03 -9.34 -0.99
C ASP A 32 16.00 -8.66 -0.05
N LEU A 33 15.43 -9.43 0.88
CA LEU A 33 14.38 -8.93 1.79
C LEU A 33 14.85 -7.85 2.78
N THR A 34 16.16 -7.59 2.86
CA THR A 34 16.74 -6.53 3.71
C THR A 34 16.84 -5.19 2.99
N LEU A 35 16.61 -5.15 1.67
CA LEU A 35 16.67 -3.93 0.87
C LEU A 35 15.73 -2.86 1.47
N PRO A 36 16.22 -1.64 1.71
CA PRO A 36 15.40 -0.59 2.30
C PRO A 36 14.43 0.01 1.27
N VAL A 37 13.20 0.27 1.72
CA VAL A 37 12.10 0.85 0.94
C VAL A 37 11.40 1.93 1.75
N ALA A 38 10.70 2.84 1.07
CA ALA A 38 9.94 3.91 1.73
C ALA A 38 8.45 3.59 1.84
N VAL A 39 7.85 4.02 2.93
CA VAL A 39 6.41 4.20 3.10
C VAL A 39 6.14 5.67 3.42
N ILE A 40 5.36 6.33 2.56
CA ILE A 40 4.89 7.71 2.77
C ILE A 40 3.43 7.65 3.19
N ASP A 41 3.16 7.87 4.48
CA ASP A 41 1.79 7.97 5.01
C ASP A 41 1.29 9.41 4.87
N ALA A 42 0.41 9.65 3.89
CA ALA A 42 -0.14 10.96 3.57
C ALA A 42 -1.65 11.07 3.85
N ARG A 43 -2.21 10.15 4.66
CA ARG A 43 -3.65 10.14 5.00
C ARG A 43 -4.08 11.33 5.85
N ALA A 44 -3.15 11.90 6.62
CA ALA A 44 -3.35 13.08 7.45
C ALA A 44 -2.51 14.27 6.95
N ASP A 45 -2.89 15.49 7.36
CA ASP A 45 -2.16 16.72 7.02
C ASP A 45 -0.66 16.63 7.36
N ARG A 46 -0.33 15.93 8.46
CA ARG A 46 1.05 15.61 8.81
C ARG A 46 1.48 14.31 8.13
N ARG A 47 2.08 14.46 6.96
CA ARG A 47 2.70 13.38 6.17
C ARG A 47 3.87 12.77 6.93
N ARG A 48 4.02 11.44 6.90
CA ARG A 48 5.09 10.72 7.58
C ARG A 48 5.89 9.89 6.58
N PHE A 49 7.21 9.97 6.70
CA PHE A 49 8.14 9.16 5.93
C PHE A 49 8.71 8.05 6.83
N HIS A 50 8.62 6.82 6.37
CA HIS A 50 9.14 5.65 7.08
C HIS A 50 10.06 4.87 6.15
N VAL A 51 11.25 4.52 6.64
CA VAL A 51 12.13 3.55 5.97
C VAL A 51 11.99 2.21 6.70
N THR A 52 11.80 1.15 5.93
CA THR A 52 11.73 -0.23 6.43
C THR A 52 12.37 -1.16 5.40
N ALA A 53 12.68 -2.40 5.78
CA ALA A 53 13.11 -3.41 4.82
C ALA A 53 11.91 -4.00 4.07
N VAL A 54 12.11 -4.49 2.84
CA VAL A 54 11.09 -5.19 2.05
C VAL A 54 10.41 -6.29 2.87
N GLY A 55 11.19 -7.13 3.57
CA GLY A 55 10.67 -8.23 4.38
C GLY A 55 9.86 -7.81 5.61
N THR A 56 9.95 -6.54 6.03
CA THR A 56 9.25 -6.00 7.20
C THR A 56 8.25 -4.90 6.86
N ILE A 57 7.92 -4.72 5.58
CA ILE A 57 6.92 -3.74 5.12
C ILE A 57 5.56 -3.94 5.81
N GLY A 58 5.19 -5.19 6.10
CA GLY A 58 3.96 -5.58 6.80
C GLY A 58 3.83 -5.02 8.23
N ASN A 59 4.94 -4.59 8.84
CA ASN A 59 4.94 -3.95 10.16
C ASN A 59 4.57 -2.46 10.09
N VAL A 60 4.72 -1.84 8.92
CA VAL A 60 4.42 -0.42 8.67
C VAL A 60 3.06 -0.27 8.00
N VAL A 61 2.79 -1.10 6.99
CA VAL A 61 1.48 -1.22 6.32
C VAL A 61 0.91 -2.57 6.70
N ARG A 62 -0.07 -2.57 7.62
CA ARG A 62 -0.59 -3.81 8.19
C ARG A 62 -1.32 -4.60 7.11
N VAL A 63 -0.99 -5.89 7.01
CA VAL A 63 -1.72 -6.81 6.13
C VAL A 63 -3.06 -7.14 6.76
N SER A 64 -4.15 -6.86 6.04
CA SER A 64 -5.49 -7.29 6.42
C SER A 64 -5.65 -8.77 6.13
N THR A 65 -6.28 -9.48 7.05
CA THR A 65 -6.62 -10.91 6.88
C THR A 65 -7.92 -11.12 6.12
N THR A 66 -8.70 -10.04 5.93
CA THR A 66 -10.06 -10.09 5.40
C THR A 66 -10.20 -9.50 4.01
N ILE A 67 -9.33 -8.57 3.58
CA ILE A 67 -9.45 -7.92 2.26
C ILE A 67 -9.40 -8.95 1.12
N ASP A 68 -8.50 -9.95 1.17
CA ASP A 68 -8.42 -11.01 0.16
C ASP A 68 -9.53 -12.08 0.28
N HIS A 69 -10.39 -12.01 1.30
CA HIS A 69 -11.43 -13.00 1.48
C HIS A 69 -12.44 -12.97 0.31
N PRO A 70 -12.84 -14.11 -0.28
CA PRO A 70 -13.74 -14.13 -1.43
C PRO A 70 -15.05 -13.37 -1.21
N LEU A 71 -15.62 -13.45 -0.01
CA LEU A 71 -16.84 -12.71 0.35
C LEU A 71 -16.61 -11.20 0.45
N MET A 72 -15.43 -10.75 0.87
CA MET A 72 -15.08 -9.32 0.90
C MET A 72 -14.82 -8.79 -0.51
N GLN A 73 -14.14 -9.57 -1.36
CA GLN A 73 -13.96 -9.23 -2.78
C GLN A 73 -15.32 -9.07 -3.49
N LYS A 74 -16.26 -10.00 -3.25
CA LYS A 74 -17.64 -9.90 -3.75
C LYS A 74 -18.36 -8.64 -3.25
N LEU A 75 -18.18 -8.25 -1.99
CA LEU A 75 -18.70 -6.99 -1.48
C LEU A 75 -18.08 -5.79 -2.22
N PHE A 76 -16.75 -5.77 -2.42
CA PHE A 76 -16.04 -4.69 -3.11
C PHE A 76 -16.45 -4.56 -4.58
N GLU A 77 -16.78 -5.65 -5.25
CA GLU A 77 -17.37 -5.62 -6.60
C GLU A 77 -18.80 -5.05 -6.59
N LEU A 78 -19.61 -5.42 -5.60
CA LEU A 78 -21.00 -4.94 -5.51
C LEU A 78 -21.09 -3.44 -5.26
N ILE A 79 -20.24 -2.88 -4.40
CA ILE A 79 -20.23 -1.42 -4.11
C ILE A 79 -19.79 -0.58 -5.31
N GLN A 80 -19.12 -1.16 -6.31
CA GLN A 80 -18.82 -0.43 -7.55
C GLN A 80 -20.07 -0.16 -8.41
N THR A 81 -21.14 -0.94 -8.20
CA THR A 81 -22.35 -0.89 -9.02
C THR A 81 -23.62 -0.57 -8.23
N ARG A 82 -23.52 -0.49 -6.90
CA ARG A 82 -24.63 -0.32 -5.96
C ARG A 82 -24.20 0.61 -4.83
N SER A 83 -25.17 1.16 -4.10
CA SER A 83 -24.86 1.81 -2.82
C SER A 83 -24.39 0.78 -1.79
N ASP A 84 -23.54 1.23 -0.86
CA ASP A 84 -22.98 0.43 0.24
C ASP A 84 -24.06 -0.34 1.01
N ASP A 85 -25.13 0.34 1.44
CA ASP A 85 -26.23 -0.28 2.18
C ASP A 85 -26.92 -1.40 1.38
N SER A 86 -27.06 -1.22 0.07
CA SER A 86 -27.69 -2.20 -0.81
C SER A 86 -26.80 -3.43 -1.02
N ALA A 87 -25.49 -3.21 -1.22
CA ALA A 87 -24.51 -4.27 -1.33
C ALA A 87 -24.39 -5.08 -0.03
N LEU A 88 -24.31 -4.40 1.12
CA LEU A 88 -24.27 -5.04 2.44
C LEU A 88 -25.53 -5.86 2.72
N LYS A 89 -26.72 -5.28 2.49
CA LYS A 89 -27.97 -6.00 2.68
C LYS A 89 -28.06 -7.24 1.79
N LEU A 90 -27.61 -7.15 0.54
CA LEU A 90 -27.59 -8.29 -0.38
C LEU A 90 -26.69 -9.41 0.14
N MET A 91 -25.47 -9.08 0.60
CA MET A 91 -24.53 -10.05 1.13
C MET A 91 -25.05 -10.70 2.42
N LEU A 92 -25.61 -9.92 3.34
CA LEU A 92 -26.18 -10.41 4.62
C LEU A 92 -27.44 -11.26 4.42
N SER A 93 -28.21 -11.02 3.36
CA SER A 93 -29.45 -11.76 3.08
C SER A 93 -29.21 -13.06 2.30
N ASN A 94 -27.96 -13.38 1.95
CA ASN A 94 -27.62 -14.63 1.26
C ASN A 94 -27.78 -15.82 2.21
N ALA A 95 -28.64 -16.78 1.86
CA ALA A 95 -28.95 -17.92 2.71
C ALA A 95 -27.76 -18.88 2.89
N ASP A 96 -26.85 -18.93 1.92
CA ASP A 96 -25.72 -19.86 1.94
C ASP A 96 -24.51 -19.26 2.66
N ASP A 97 -24.21 -17.98 2.40
CA ASP A 97 -22.94 -17.35 2.84
C ASP A 97 -23.14 -16.19 3.84
N GLY A 98 -24.39 -15.81 4.17
CA GLY A 98 -24.68 -14.56 4.88
C GLY A 98 -24.11 -14.47 6.30
N GLU A 99 -24.13 -15.59 7.04
CA GLU A 99 -23.55 -15.67 8.40
C GLU A 99 -22.02 -15.60 8.36
N GLU A 100 -21.38 -16.31 7.43
CA GLU A 100 -19.94 -16.26 7.23
C GLU A 100 -19.49 -14.84 6.81
N PHE A 101 -20.22 -14.23 5.87
CA PHE A 101 -19.98 -12.86 5.47
C PHE A 101 -20.06 -11.90 6.66
N ALA A 102 -21.08 -12.03 7.52
CA ALA A 102 -21.23 -11.17 8.70
C ALA A 102 -20.01 -11.25 9.63
N ALA A 103 -19.49 -12.46 9.88
CA ALA A 103 -18.32 -12.68 10.72
C ALA A 103 -17.04 -12.07 10.12
N VAL A 104 -16.80 -12.29 8.82
CA VAL A 104 -15.65 -11.72 8.10
C VAL A 104 -15.74 -10.20 8.03
N PHE A 105 -16.94 -9.66 7.76
CA PHE A 105 -17.16 -8.23 7.68
C PHE A 105 -16.95 -7.53 9.03
N GLU A 106 -17.34 -8.15 10.15
CA GLU A 106 -17.06 -7.57 11.46
C GLU A 106 -15.55 -7.54 11.75
N THR A 107 -14.83 -8.61 11.42
CA THR A 107 -13.36 -8.65 11.54
C THR A 107 -12.70 -7.55 10.70
N TYR A 108 -13.18 -7.35 9.47
CA TYR A 108 -12.72 -6.26 8.61
C TYR A 108 -12.96 -4.87 9.22
N ARG A 109 -14.12 -4.65 9.85
CA ARG A 109 -14.44 -3.39 10.54
C ARG A 109 -13.53 -3.16 11.74
N GLU A 110 -13.24 -4.21 12.51
CA GLU A 110 -12.28 -4.16 13.62
C GLU A 110 -10.88 -3.80 13.12
N GLU A 111 -10.38 -4.48 12.08
CA GLU A 111 -9.11 -4.18 11.44
C GLU A 111 -9.03 -2.70 11.04
N ARG A 112 -10.11 -2.15 10.45
CA ARG A 112 -10.19 -0.73 10.06
C ARG A 112 -10.25 0.23 11.23
N SER A 113 -11.00 -0.10 12.28
CA SER A 113 -11.17 0.77 13.44
C SER A 113 -9.85 1.05 14.18
N SER A 114 -8.86 0.18 14.01
CA SER A 114 -7.53 0.32 14.60
C SER A 114 -6.70 1.47 14.02
N GLY A 115 -7.13 2.09 12.91
CA GLY A 115 -6.49 3.27 12.29
C GLY A 115 -5.16 2.98 11.57
N ALA A 116 -4.67 1.74 11.62
CA ALA A 116 -3.48 1.32 10.89
C ALA A 116 -3.76 1.31 9.38
N PRO A 117 -2.76 1.65 8.54
CA PRO A 117 -2.88 1.42 7.11
C PRO A 117 -3.13 -0.06 6.83
N LEU A 118 -4.10 -0.37 5.98
CA LEU A 118 -4.42 -1.73 5.56
C LEU A 118 -4.19 -1.91 4.07
N TRP A 119 -3.61 -3.04 3.72
CA TRP A 119 -3.59 -3.58 2.36
C TRP A 119 -3.78 -5.10 2.43
N SER A 120 -4.06 -5.72 1.29
CA SER A 120 -4.23 -7.17 1.21
C SER A 120 -2.89 -7.92 1.30
N ALA A 121 -2.93 -9.23 1.52
CA ALA A 121 -1.72 -10.06 1.43
C ALA A 121 -1.21 -10.10 -0.02
N SER A 122 -2.13 -10.08 -0.98
CA SER A 122 -1.83 -9.97 -2.41
C SER A 122 -1.09 -8.67 -2.77
N ASP A 123 -1.48 -7.54 -2.17
CA ASP A 123 -0.81 -6.24 -2.37
C ASP A 123 0.61 -6.27 -1.82
N ALA A 124 0.79 -6.84 -0.62
CA ALA A 124 2.11 -6.98 0.00
C ALA A 124 3.05 -7.84 -0.87
N ALA A 125 2.56 -8.99 -1.35
CA ALA A 125 3.32 -9.86 -2.23
C ALA A 125 3.66 -9.17 -3.57
N SER A 126 2.69 -8.43 -4.14
CA SER A 126 2.89 -7.67 -5.38
C SER A 126 3.94 -6.57 -5.19
N PHE A 127 3.97 -5.92 -4.02
CA PHE A 127 5.00 -4.94 -3.70
C PHE A 127 6.40 -5.55 -3.57
N VAL A 128 6.53 -6.77 -3.02
CA VAL A 128 7.81 -7.49 -3.00
C VAL A 128 8.35 -7.68 -4.42
N VAL A 129 7.50 -8.13 -5.36
CA VAL A 129 7.87 -8.27 -6.78
C VAL A 129 8.26 -6.93 -7.38
N LYS A 130 7.45 -5.89 -7.17
CA LYS A 130 7.74 -4.54 -7.63
C LYS A 130 9.04 -3.96 -7.08
N SER A 131 9.38 -4.27 -5.83
CA SER A 131 10.64 -3.82 -5.23
C SER A 131 11.86 -4.43 -5.91
N LYS A 132 11.71 -5.66 -6.39
CA LYS A 132 12.74 -6.32 -7.18
C LYS A 132 12.89 -5.69 -8.56
N GLU A 133 11.77 -5.48 -9.26
CA GLU A 133 11.75 -4.79 -10.55
C GLU A 133 12.37 -3.39 -10.44
N ALA A 134 11.97 -2.61 -9.44
CA ALA A 134 12.54 -1.29 -9.18
C ALA A 134 14.05 -1.36 -8.90
N PHE A 135 14.52 -2.35 -8.14
CA PHE A 135 15.95 -2.52 -7.89
C PHE A 135 16.72 -2.82 -9.19
N ASP A 136 16.21 -3.74 -10.00
CA ASP A 136 16.79 -4.12 -11.30
C ASP A 136 16.83 -2.90 -12.25
N ASP A 137 15.81 -2.04 -12.20
CA ASP A 137 15.69 -0.80 -12.98
C ASP A 137 16.43 0.40 -12.36
N ARG A 138 17.16 0.21 -11.26
CA ARG A 138 17.89 1.27 -10.53
C ARG A 138 16.96 2.38 -10.05
N GLU A 139 15.88 1.98 -9.39
CA GLU A 139 14.85 2.84 -8.81
C GLU A 139 14.63 2.53 -7.32
N LEU A 140 14.12 3.53 -6.59
CA LEU A 140 13.56 3.36 -5.26
C LEU A 140 12.16 2.75 -5.35
N ALA A 141 11.89 1.69 -4.60
CA ALA A 141 10.53 1.20 -4.40
C ALA A 141 9.83 1.92 -3.24
N ILE A 142 8.65 2.46 -3.51
CA ILE A 142 7.91 3.30 -2.56
C ILE A 142 6.45 2.86 -2.49
N VAL A 143 5.90 2.84 -1.26
CA VAL A 143 4.47 2.78 -0.98
C VAL A 143 4.00 4.15 -0.50
N ALA A 144 2.94 4.70 -1.09
CA ALA A 144 2.25 5.88 -0.58
C ALA A 144 0.82 5.54 -0.18
N LEU A 145 0.42 6.06 0.98
CA LEU A 145 -0.94 5.93 1.52
C LEU A 145 -1.62 7.28 1.34
N LEU A 146 -2.53 7.38 0.37
CA LEU A 146 -3.19 8.62 0.01
C LEU A 146 -4.55 8.77 0.70
N PRO A 147 -5.04 10.01 0.89
CA PRO A 147 -6.37 10.23 1.43
C PRO A 147 -7.45 9.91 0.39
N SER A 148 -8.25 8.90 0.69
CA SER A 148 -9.50 8.49 0.00
C SER A 148 -10.35 7.61 0.94
N ASP A 149 -11.55 7.23 0.48
CA ASP A 149 -12.47 6.31 1.16
C ASP A 149 -12.89 5.17 0.20
N PRO A 150 -12.32 3.96 0.34
CA PRO A 150 -11.24 3.60 1.25
C PRO A 150 -9.87 4.16 0.80
N HIS A 151 -8.94 4.36 1.73
CA HIS A 151 -7.60 4.89 1.46
C HIS A 151 -6.89 4.22 0.27
N ASP A 152 -6.25 5.00 -0.58
CA ASP A 152 -5.58 4.52 -1.79
C ASP A 152 -4.14 4.17 -1.43
N VAL A 153 -3.78 2.92 -1.68
CA VAL A 153 -2.39 2.45 -1.61
C VAL A 153 -1.81 2.51 -3.01
N VAL A 154 -0.80 3.36 -3.19
CA VAL A 154 -0.11 3.51 -4.47
C VAL A 154 1.32 3.04 -4.30
N THR A 155 1.77 2.17 -5.19
CA THR A 155 3.18 1.77 -5.24
C THR A 155 3.83 2.37 -6.48
N PHE A 156 5.08 2.82 -6.39
CA PHE A 156 5.78 3.41 -7.54
C PHE A 156 7.31 3.35 -7.36
N GLY A 157 7.99 3.52 -8.49
CA GLY A 157 9.44 3.60 -8.59
C GLY A 157 9.91 5.06 -8.73
N ILE A 158 11.06 5.40 -8.15
CA ILE A 158 11.77 6.66 -8.46
C ILE A 158 13.19 6.34 -8.91
N PRO A 159 13.59 6.69 -10.15
CA PRO A 159 14.96 6.50 -10.63
C PRO A 159 16.02 7.11 -9.70
N LEU A 160 17.03 6.31 -9.33
CA LEU A 160 18.16 6.75 -8.48
C LEU A 160 18.94 7.91 -9.11
N ARG A 161 18.98 7.99 -10.44
CA ARG A 161 19.60 9.09 -11.19
C ARG A 161 19.03 10.48 -10.85
N TYR A 162 17.78 10.57 -10.40
CA TYR A 162 17.21 11.85 -9.95
C TYR A 162 17.90 12.41 -8.69
N TYR A 163 18.59 11.54 -7.94
CA TYR A 163 19.35 11.90 -6.76
C TYR A 163 20.87 11.96 -7.02
N GLY A 164 21.29 11.97 -8.30
CA GLY A 164 22.71 12.06 -8.68
C GLY A 164 23.50 10.76 -8.52
N ILE A 165 22.80 9.63 -8.37
CA ILE A 165 23.41 8.30 -8.27
C ILE A 165 23.50 7.73 -9.68
N GLU A 166 24.64 7.95 -10.32
CA GLU A 166 24.91 7.45 -11.67
C GLU A 166 25.25 5.96 -11.68
N THR A 167 24.90 5.30 -12.78
CA THR A 167 25.27 3.91 -13.06
C THR A 167 26.69 3.88 -13.60
N THR A 168 27.58 3.15 -12.94
CA THR A 168 28.87 2.75 -13.54
C THR A 168 28.64 1.67 -14.59
#